data_AF-A0A3M1C000-F1
#
_entry.id   AF-A0A3M1C000-F1
#
_cell.length_a   1.000
_cell.length_b   1.000
_cell.length_c   1.000
_cell.angle_alpha   90.00
_cell.angle_beta   90.00
_cell.angle_gamma   90.00
#
_symmetry.space_group_name_H-M   'P 1'
#
loop_
_entity.id
_entity.type
_entity.pdbx_description
1 polymer ?
#
loop_
_entity_poly.entity_id
_entity_poly.type
_entity_poly.pdbx_seq_one_letter_code
_entity_poly.pdbx_strand_id
1 'polypeptide(L)' 'MREIRAAVLHDFNAPLDIETVRLRGPEAGEVEVDIAAVAICGSDVSYLEGGFPTPLPAVFGHEAAGRVRALGPGVRGLA' A
#
# COMPACT_ATOMS: atom_id res chain seq x y z
N MET A 1 -15.07 -6.13 2.77
CA MET A 1 -13.68 -5.85 3.17
C MET A 1 -12.92 -7.15 3.09
N ARG A 2 -11.72 -7.14 2.51
CA ARG A 2 -10.84 -8.30 2.37
C ARG A 2 -9.71 -8.19 3.38
N GLU A 3 -9.27 -9.34 3.90
CA GLU A 3 -8.03 -9.43 4.69
C GLU A 3 -6.82 -9.61 3.75
N ILE A 4 -5.81 -8.76 3.93
CA ILE A 4 -4.54 -8.79 3.20
C ILE A 4 -3.38 -8.71 4.17
N ARG A 5 -2.19 -9.12 3.74
CA ARG A 5 -0.95 -8.89 4.51
C ARG A 5 -0.30 -7.59 4.05
N ALA A 6 0.14 -6.77 4.99
CA ALA A 6 0.88 -5.53 4.73
C ALA A 6 2.06 -5.39 5.69
N ALA A 7 3.11 -4.67 5.27
CA ALA A 7 4.19 -4.23 6.15
C ALA A 7 3.82 -2.86 6.73
N VAL A 8 3.62 -2.79 8.05
CA VAL A 8 3.10 -1.62 8.75
C VAL A 8 4.20 -1.01 9.61
N LEU A 9 4.37 0.30 9.50
CA LEU A 9 5.23 1.08 10.40
C LEU A 9 4.36 1.66 11.52
N HIS A 10 4.68 1.31 12.77
CA HIS A 10 4.01 1.86 13.95
C HIS A 10 4.75 3.03 14.59
N ASP A 11 6.08 3.02 14.51
CA ASP A 11 6.94 4.09 15.03
C ASP A 11 8.16 4.29 14.12
N PHE A 12 8.68 5.51 14.04
CA PHE A 12 9.83 5.80 13.19
C PHE A 12 11.07 5.05 13.69
N ASN A 13 11.92 4.62 12.77
CA ASN A 13 13.13 3.81 13.05
C ASN A 13 12.85 2.44 13.70
N ALA A 14 11.59 2.01 13.81
CA ALA A 14 11.25 0.66 14.22
C ALA A 14 11.22 -0.30 13.02
N PRO A 15 11.42 -1.61 13.24
CA PRO A 15 11.16 -2.61 12.21
C PRO A 15 9.70 -2.54 11.72
N LEU A 16 9.47 -2.91 10.47
CA LEU A 16 8.13 -3.09 9.93
C LEU A 16 7.49 -4.38 10.46
N ASP A 17 6.24 -4.28 10.90
CA ASP A 17 5.44 -5.44 11.32
C ASP A 17 4.63 -5.96 10.14
N ILE A 18 4.67 -7.28 9.91
CA ILE A 18 3.80 -7.88 8.89
C ILE A 18 2.46 -8.25 9.50
N GLU A 19 1.43 -7.50 9.15
CA GLU A 19 0.11 -7.61 9.75
C GLU A 19 -0.96 -8.02 8.76
N THR A 20 -2.03 -8.61 9.28
CA THR A 20 -3.29 -8.76 8.55
C THR A 20 -4.11 -7.48 8.71
N VAL A 21 -4.38 -6.79 7.60
CA VAL A 21 -5.19 -5.57 7.56
C VAL A 21 -6.43 -5.77 6.69
N ARG A 22 -7.45 -4.93 6.89
CA ARG A 22 -8.70 -4.98 6.14
C ARG A 22 -8.72 -3.90 5.05
N LEU A 23 -8.72 -4.33 3.80
CA LEU A 23 -8.89 -3.47 2.64
C LEU A 23 -10.36 -3.43 2.22
N ARG A 24 -10.93 -2.23 2.05
CA ARG A 24 -12.25 -2.07 1.44
C ARG A 24 -12.18 -2.36 -0.06
N GLY A 25 -13.32 -2.69 -0.68
CA GLY A 25 -13.37 -2.76 -2.14
C GLY A 25 -13.19 -1.38 -2.77
N PRO A 26 -12.85 -1.31 -4.07
CA PRO A 26 -12.66 -0.04 -4.76
C PRO A 26 -13.98 0.72 -4.92
N GLU A 27 -13.95 2.01 -4.67
CA GLU A 27 -15.06 2.95 -4.87
C GLU A 27 -15.01 3.56 -6.28
N ALA A 28 -15.94 4.46 -6.60
CA ALA A 28 -16.00 5.08 -7.93
C ALA A 28 -14.67 5.78 -8.28
N GLY A 29 -14.10 5.45 -9.44
CA GLY A 29 -12.82 5.98 -9.89
C GLY A 29 -11.57 5.27 -9.36
N GLU A 30 -11.72 4.24 -8.52
CA GLU A 30 -10.59 3.52 -7.93
C GLU A 30 -10.32 2.15 -8.59
N VAL A 31 -9.09 1.68 -8.43
CA VAL A 31 -8.64 0.37 -8.91
C VAL A 31 -8.04 -0.40 -7.73
N GLU A 32 -8.51 -1.63 -7.52
CA GLU A 32 -7.86 -2.56 -6.60
C GLU A 32 -6.85 -3.42 -7.38
N VAL A 33 -5.62 -3.49 -6.88
CA VAL A 33 -4.52 -4.23 -7.51
C VAL A 33 -4.02 -5.30 -6.55
N ASP A 34 -3.93 -6.55 -7.03
CA ASP A 34 -3.16 -7.58 -6.33
C ASP A 34 -1.67 -7.37 -6.65
N ILE A 35 -0.94 -6.85 -5.67
CA ILE A 35 0.49 -6.55 -5.77
C ILE A 35 1.30 -7.84 -5.86
N ALA A 36 2.10 -7.98 -6.92
CA ALA A 36 2.99 -9.12 -7.13
C ALA A 36 4.41 -8.84 -6.63
N ALA A 37 4.88 -7.60 -6.81
CA ALA A 37 6.17 -7.13 -6.32
C ALA A 37 6.11 -5.63 -6.03
N VAL A 38 6.96 -5.19 -5.09
CA VAL A 38 7.21 -3.77 -4.81
C VAL A 38 8.70 -3.60 -4.53
N ALA A 39 9.34 -2.65 -5.19
CA ALA A 39 10.74 -2.32 -4.96
C ALA A 39 10.90 -1.43 -3.71
N ILE A 40 12.10 -1.45 -3.13
CA ILE A 40 12.48 -0.57 -2.03
C ILE A 40 13.32 0.56 -2.62
N CYS A 41 12.83 1.78 -2.50
CA CYS A 41 13.54 2.99 -2.89
C CYS A 41 14.13 3.69 -1.66
N GLY A 42 15.16 4.53 -1.86
CA GLY A 42 15.76 5.31 -0.78
C GLY A 42 14.77 6.26 -0.09
N SER A 43 13.74 6.71 -0.81
CA SER A 43 12.67 7.52 -0.23
C SER A 43 11.79 6.73 0.74
N ASP A 44 11.53 5.44 0.49
CA ASP A 44 10.81 4.60 1.46
C ASP A 44 11.58 4.56 2.78
N VAL A 45 12.90 4.34 2.74
CA VAL A 45 13.76 4.37 3.93
C VAL A 45 13.68 5.73 4.65
N SER A 46 13.75 6.83 3.90
CA SER A 46 13.59 8.17 4.48
C SER A 46 12.23 8.36 5.18
N TYR A 47 11.15 7.78 4.66
CA TYR A 47 9.85 7.77 5.34
C TYR A 47 9.87 6.94 6.62
N LEU A 48 10.49 5.74 6.60
CA LEU A 48 10.63 4.88 7.78
C LEU A 48 11.42 5.55 8.91
N GLU A 49 12.42 6.37 8.56
CA GLU A 49 13.26 7.10 9.50
C GLU A 49 12.64 8.42 9.99
N GLY A 50 11.47 8.81 9.48
CA GLY A 50 10.77 10.04 9.86
C GLY A 50 11.30 11.30 9.16
N GLY A 51 11.98 11.15 8.02
CA GLY A 51 12.48 12.26 7.19
C GLY A 51 11.37 13.15 6.59
N PHE A 52 10.12 12.69 6.62
CA PHE A 52 8.96 13.44 6.15
C PHE A 52 7.79 13.36 7.15
N PRO A 53 7.02 14.45 7.36
CA PRO A 53 5.82 14.43 8.20
C PRO A 53 4.84 13.38 7.70
N THR A 54 4.62 12.34 8.51
CA THR A 54 3.79 11.20 8.13
C THR A 54 2.96 10.74 9.32
N PRO A 55 1.63 10.62 9.17
CA PRO A 55 0.80 10.02 10.22
C PRO A 55 1.08 8.52 10.31
N LEU A 56 1.22 8.02 11.54
CA LEU A 56 1.40 6.60 11.83
C LEU A 56 0.14 6.04 12.52
N PRO A 57 -0.19 4.75 12.33
CA PRO A 57 0.55 3.75 11.55
C PRO A 57 0.38 3.92 10.03
N ALA A 58 1.38 3.48 9.25
CA ALA A 58 1.40 3.65 7.80
C ALA A 58 1.93 2.41 7.04
N VAL A 59 1.48 2.25 5.79
CA VAL A 59 1.98 1.26 4.81
C VAL A 59 2.63 2.03 3.67
N PHE A 60 3.91 1.73 3.39
CA PHE A 60 4.70 2.38 2.33
C PHE A 60 4.95 1.43 1.15
N GLY A 61 5.82 1.86 0.23
CA GLY A 61 6.12 1.16 -1.02
C GLY A 61 5.35 1.79 -2.18
N HIS A 62 6.07 2.50 -3.05
CA HIS A 62 5.49 3.26 -4.16
C HIS A 62 5.97 2.80 -5.54
N GLU A 63 6.84 1.79 -5.61
CA GLU A 63 7.37 1.22 -6.84
C GLU A 63 6.83 -0.21 -7.03
N ALA A 64 5.51 -0.32 -7.19
CA ALA A 64 4.81 -1.60 -7.22
C ALA A 64 4.37 -2.04 -8.62
N ALA A 65 4.35 -3.35 -8.84
CA ALA A 65 3.78 -4.00 -10.01
C ALA A 65 2.84 -5.13 -9.58
N GLY A 66 1.72 -5.27 -10.28
CA GLY A 66 0.68 -6.23 -9.93
C GLY A 66 -0.33 -6.44 -11.04
N ARG A 67 -1.43 -7.12 -10.69
CA ARG A 67 -2.55 -7.35 -11.59
C ARG A 67 -3.78 -6.60 -11.09
N VAL A 68 -4.53 -6.00 -12.02
CA VAL A 68 -5.83 -5.43 -11.70
C VAL A 68 -6.71 -6.56 -11.16
N ARG A 69 -7.22 -6.37 -9.94
CA ARG A 69 -8.09 -7.32 -9.26
C ARG A 69 -9.55 -6.94 -9.45
N ALA A 70 -9.87 -5.67 -9.23
CA ALA A 70 -11.23 -5.15 -9.34
C ALA A 70 -11.22 -3.67 -9.76
N LEU A 71 -12.27 -3.28 -10.47
CA LEU A 71 -12.49 -1.91 -10.92
C LEU A 71 -13.69 -1.33 -10.19
N GLY A 72 -13.52 -0.13 -9.65
CA GLY A 72 -14.62 0.66 -9.12
C GLY A 72 -15.54 1.18 -10.22
N PRO A 73 -16.78 1.61 -9.87
CA PRO A 73 -17.71 2.17 -10.84
C PRO A 73 -17.10 3.29 -11.69
N GLY A 74 -17.35 3.26 -13.00
CA GLY A 74 -16.91 4.30 -13.93
C GLY A 74 -15.48 4.16 -14.46
N VAL A 75 -14.66 3.27 -13.90
CA VAL A 75 -13.32 2.99 -14.44
C VAL A 75 -13.42 2.21 -15.75
N ARG A 76 -12.66 2.63 -16.76
CA ARG A 76 -12.66 2.07 -18.13
C ARG A 76 -11.23 2.01 -18.67
N GLY A 77 -11.00 1.14 -19.66
CA GLY A 77 -9.73 1.08 -20.39
C GLY A 77 -8.58 0.38 -19.65
N LEU A 78 -8.88 -0.30 -18.55
CA LEU A 78 -7.95 -1.14 -17.80
C LEU A 78 -8.49 -2.58 -17.79
N ALA A 79 -7.61 -3.56 -17.95
CA ALA A 79 -7.92 -5.00 -17.95
C ALA A 79 -6.88 -5.77 -17.15
#